data_AF-A0A358HVG6-F1
#
_entry.id   AF-A0A358HVG6-F1
#
_cell.length_a   1.000
_cell.length_b   1.000
_cell.length_c   1.000
_cell.angle_alpha   90.00
_cell.angle_beta   90.00
_cell.angle_gamma   90.00
#
_symmetry.space_group_name_H-M   'P 1'
#
loop_
_entity.id
_entity.type
_entity.pdbx_description
1 polymer ?
#
loop_
_entity_poly.entity_id
_entity_poly.type
_entity_poly.pdbx_seq_one_letter_code
_entity_poly.pdbx_strand_id
1 'polypeptide(L)'
;GGEPLVRRGIMDLIADLSRHLKTGALDELTMTTNGSQLATYADDLARLGVKRLNISLDSLDSQKFTEITRRGRLEQVLAGL
;
A
#
# COMPACT_ATOMS: atom_id res chain seq x y z
N GLY A 1 -4.13 3.28 13.04
CA GLY A 1 -3.46 4.33 12.26
C GLY A 1 -2.00 3.98 12.11
N GLY A 2 -1.35 4.46 11.04
CA GLY A 2 0.00 4.06 10.64
C GLY A 2 0.01 3.34 9.30
N GLU A 3 1.18 2.91 8.86
CA GLU A 3 1.36 2.21 7.59
C GLU A 3 0.76 0.80 7.65
N PRO A 4 -0.28 0.46 6.87
CA PRO A 4 -0.91 -0.86 6.94
C PRO A 4 0.05 -1.99 6.56
N LEU A 5 0.97 -1.79 5.61
CA LEU A 5 1.87 -2.84 5.13
C LEU A 5 2.96 -3.25 6.13
N VAL A 6 3.15 -2.52 7.24
CA VAL A 6 4.02 -2.96 8.35
C VAL A 6 3.28 -3.73 9.43
N ARG A 7 1.94 -3.78 9.38
CA ARG A 7 1.13 -4.50 10.36
C ARG A 7 1.28 -6.00 10.16
N ARG A 8 1.68 -6.71 11.21
CA ARG A 8 1.71 -8.18 11.21
C ARG A 8 0.33 -8.75 10.84
N GLY A 9 0.31 -9.70 9.90
CA GLY A 9 -0.92 -10.34 9.43
C GLY A 9 -1.80 -9.46 8.54
N ILE A 10 -1.28 -8.35 7.99
CA ILE A 10 -2.04 -7.53 7.03
C ILE A 10 -2.40 -8.31 5.77
N MET A 11 -1.48 -9.13 5.23
CA MET A 11 -1.74 -9.90 4.01
C MET A 11 -2.81 -10.97 4.23
N ASP A 12 -2.82 -11.62 5.40
CA ASP A 12 -3.87 -12.57 5.78
C ASP A 12 -5.24 -11.89 5.85
N LEU A 13 -5.30 -10.70 6.45
CA LEU A 13 -6.53 -9.90 6.51
C LEU A 13 -7.03 -9.52 5.11
N ILE A 14 -6.12 -9.08 4.22
CA ILE A 14 -6.47 -8.73 2.84
C ILE A 14 -6.97 -9.97 2.09
N ALA A 15 -6.34 -11.13 2.30
CA ALA A 15 -6.77 -12.39 1.70
C ALA A 15 -8.17 -12.82 2.19
N ASP A 16 -8.46 -12.62 3.46
CA ASP A 16 -9.78 -12.88 4.03
C ASP A 16 -10.85 -11.97 3.41
N LEU A 17 -10.57 -10.66 3.31
CA LEU A 17 -11.48 -9.69 2.69
C LEU A 17 -11.67 -9.95 1.20
N SER A 18 -10.61 -10.37 0.50
CA SER A 18 -10.65 -10.71 -0.94
C SER A 18 -11.69 -11.78 -1.27
N ARG A 19 -11.99 -12.70 -0.34
CA ARG A 19 -13.05 -13.70 -0.54
C ARG A 19 -14.42 -13.06 -0.77
N HIS A 20 -14.69 -11.93 -0.11
CA HIS A 20 -15.95 -11.20 -0.26
C HIS A 20 -16.07 -10.47 -1.60
N LEU A 21 -14.94 -10.13 -2.25
CA LEU A 21 -14.93 -9.62 -3.63
C LEU A 21 -15.43 -10.69 -4.61
N LYS A 22 -15.05 -11.96 -4.40
CA LYS A 22 -15.46 -13.07 -5.27
C LYS A 22 -16.94 -13.43 -5.11
N THR A 23 -17.48 -13.30 -3.89
CA THR A 23 -18.89 -13.57 -3.63
C THR A 23 -19.81 -12.41 -3.99
N GLY A 24 -19.27 -11.23 -4.33
CA GLY A 24 -20.04 -10.01 -4.55
C GLY A 24 -20.60 -9.39 -3.26
N ALA A 25 -20.10 -9.80 -2.09
CA ALA A 25 -20.49 -9.20 -0.81
C ALA A 25 -19.68 -7.92 -0.50
N LEU A 26 -18.58 -7.72 -1.23
CA LEU A 26 -17.76 -6.53 -1.22
C LEU A 26 -17.52 -6.10 -2.66
N ASP A 27 -17.77 -4.83 -2.99
CA ASP A 27 -17.60 -4.30 -4.35
C ASP A 27 -16.14 -3.95 -4.67
N GLU A 28 -15.42 -3.37 -3.69
CA GLU A 28 -14.05 -2.90 -3.86
C GLU A 28 -13.26 -3.06 -2.55
N LEU A 29 -11.97 -3.35 -2.69
CA LEU A 29 -11.00 -3.30 -1.61
C LEU A 29 -9.94 -2.24 -1.95
N THR A 30 -9.91 -1.18 -1.15
CA THR A 30 -9.01 -0.03 -1.30
C THR A 30 -8.19 0.16 -0.03
N MET A 31 -6.91 0.52 -0.18
CA MET A 31 -6.00 0.74 0.94
C MET A 31 -5.25 2.06 0.78
N THR A 32 -5.04 2.77 1.89
CA THR A 32 -4.17 3.96 1.96
C THR A 32 -2.81 3.57 2.54
N THR A 33 -1.73 3.87 1.83
CA THR A 33 -0.34 3.54 2.22
C THR A 33 0.59 4.73 1.95
N ASN A 34 1.70 4.83 2.67
CA ASN A 34 2.79 5.74 2.34
C ASN A 34 3.70 5.18 1.21
N GLY A 35 3.41 3.98 0.70
CA GLY A 35 4.08 3.36 -0.43
C GLY A 35 5.45 2.77 -0.14
N SER A 36 6.00 2.93 1.08
CA SER A 36 7.35 2.44 1.42
C SER A 36 7.52 0.93 1.24
N GLN A 37 6.46 0.14 1.45
CA GLN A 37 6.50 -1.31 1.30
C GLN A 37 5.87 -1.79 -0.02
N LEU A 38 5.48 -0.87 -0.90
CA LEU A 38 4.67 -1.22 -2.06
C LEU A 38 5.44 -2.09 -3.06
N ALA A 39 6.70 -1.79 -3.32
CA ALA A 39 7.55 -2.62 -4.20
C ALA A 39 7.63 -4.10 -3.76
N THR A 40 7.46 -4.38 -2.47
CA THR A 40 7.48 -5.74 -1.92
C THR A 40 6.13 -6.45 -2.07
N TYR A 41 5.01 -5.73 -1.97
CA TYR A 41 3.68 -6.32 -1.84
C TYR A 41 2.73 -6.04 -3.01
N ALA A 42 3.10 -5.17 -3.97
CA ALA A 42 2.22 -4.75 -5.07
C ALA A 42 1.60 -5.93 -5.83
N ASP A 43 2.42 -6.93 -6.19
CA ASP A 43 1.96 -8.13 -6.89
C ASP A 43 0.97 -8.93 -6.05
N ASP A 44 1.23 -9.08 -4.75
CA ASP A 44 0.35 -9.83 -3.85
C ASP A 44 -0.99 -9.11 -3.67
N LEU A 45 -0.96 -7.79 -3.50
CA LEU A 45 -2.15 -6.95 -3.40
C LEU A 45 -3.02 -7.07 -4.66
N ALA A 46 -2.39 -7.00 -5.85
CA ALA A 46 -3.08 -7.16 -7.12
C ALA A 46 -3.70 -8.55 -7.26
N ARG A 47 -2.97 -9.62 -6.89
CA ARG A 47 -3.49 -11.00 -6.91
C ARG A 47 -4.66 -11.21 -5.95
N LEU A 48 -4.70 -10.47 -4.84
CA LEU A 48 -5.81 -10.47 -3.89
C LEU A 48 -6.96 -9.54 -4.31
N GLY A 49 -6.90 -8.92 -5.50
CA GLY A 49 -7.99 -8.13 -6.04
C GLY A 49 -8.08 -6.71 -5.50
N VAL A 50 -7.03 -6.22 -4.84
CA VAL A 50 -6.90 -4.79 -4.53
C VAL A 50 -6.67 -4.04 -5.85
N LYS A 51 -7.68 -3.31 -6.31
CA LYS A 51 -7.64 -2.59 -7.60
C LYS A 51 -7.24 -1.13 -7.47
N ARG A 52 -7.33 -0.57 -6.26
CA ARG A 52 -7.07 0.85 -6.01
C ARG A 52 -6.26 1.02 -4.74
N LEU A 53 -5.26 1.89 -4.80
CA LEU A 53 -4.46 2.33 -3.68
C LEU A 53 -4.47 3.86 -3.60
N ASN A 54 -4.58 4.39 -2.40
CA ASN A 54 -4.35 5.80 -2.13
C ASN A 54 -2.95 5.95 -1.54
N ILE A 55 -2.06 6.64 -2.24
CA ILE A 55 -0.67 6.76 -1.83
C ILE A 55 -0.42 8.15 -1.26
N SER A 56 -0.11 8.20 0.04
CA SER A 56 0.27 9.43 0.73
C SER A 56 1.73 9.74 0.43
N LEU A 57 1.96 10.75 -0.40
CA LEU A 57 3.29 11.20 -0.80
C LEU A 57 3.43 12.70 -0.53
N ASP A 58 4.29 13.06 0.44
CA ASP A 58 4.42 14.45 0.91
C ASP A 58 5.19 15.35 -0.07
N SER A 59 6.07 14.79 -0.91
CA SER A 59 6.83 15.54 -1.91
C SER A 59 7.38 14.64 -3.03
N LEU A 60 7.47 15.20 -4.25
CA LEU A 60 8.21 14.63 -5.38
C LEU A 60 9.68 15.10 -5.44
N ASP A 61 10.08 15.99 -4.54
CA ASP A 61 11.46 16.40 -4.34
C ASP A 61 12.10 15.44 -3.34
N SER A 62 13.16 14.72 -3.76
CA SER A 62 13.78 13.68 -2.94
C SER A 62 14.38 14.23 -1.63
N GLN A 63 14.91 15.45 -1.65
CA GLN A 63 15.50 16.10 -0.48
C GLN A 63 14.39 16.48 0.50
N LYS A 64 13.35 17.19 0.03
CA LYS A 64 12.19 17.56 0.86
C LYS A 64 11.47 16.34 1.40
N PHE A 65 11.33 15.29 0.59
CA PHE A 65 10.72 14.03 1.01
C PHE A 65 11.49 13.41 2.17
N THR A 66 12.82 13.37 2.07
CA THR A 66 13.69 12.83 3.14
C THR A 66 13.61 13.69 4.40
N GLU A 67 13.57 15.03 4.26
CA GLU A 67 13.42 15.96 5.38
C GLU A 67 12.09 15.76 6.12
N ILE A 68 10.97 15.64 5.38
CA ILE A 68 9.63 15.46 5.95
C ILE A 68 9.49 14.08 6.60
N THR A 69 9.89 13.02 5.89
CA THR A 69 9.72 11.63 6.35
C THR A 69 10.84 11.15 7.28
N ARG A 70 11.89 11.96 7.47
CA ARG A 70 13.14 11.72 8.22
C ARG A 70 14.03 10.59 7.69
N ARG A 71 13.44 9.47 7.26
CA ARG A 71 14.16 8.26 6.79
C ARG A 71 13.55 7.65 5.53
N GLY A 72 12.50 8.25 4.97
CA GLY A 72 11.87 7.76 3.75
C GLY A 72 12.77 8.02 2.55
N ARG A 73 12.68 7.12 1.56
CA ARG A 73 13.35 7.30 0.26
C ARG A 73 12.29 7.39 -0.83
N LEU A 74 12.27 8.50 -1.55
CA LEU A 74 11.28 8.72 -2.62
C LEU A 74 11.39 7.63 -3.69
N GLU A 75 12.62 7.26 -4.07
CA GLU A 75 12.93 6.19 -5.01
C GLU A 75 12.28 4.84 -4.64
N GLN A 76 12.19 4.51 -3.36
CA GLN A 76 11.58 3.27 -2.88
C GLN A 76 10.07 3.26 -3.10
N VAL A 77 9.41 4.41 -2.89
CA VAL A 77 7.98 4.56 -3.16
C VAL A 77 7.71 4.50 -4.66
N LEU A 78 8.51 5.21 -5.45
CA LEU A 78 8.39 5.23 -6.92
C LEU A 78 8.63 3.86 -7.56
N ALA A 79 9.52 3.04 -7.00
CA ALA A 79 9.76 1.68 -7.50
C ALA A 79 8.58 0.72 -7.30
N GLY A 80 7.63 1.06 -6.42
CA GLY A 80 6.42 0.27 -6.19
C GLY A 80 5.19 0.75 -6.97
N LEU A 81 5.28 1.89 -7.67
CA LEU A 81 4.23 2.46 -8.52
C LEU A 81 4.32 1.90 -9.95
#